data_AF-A0AAD6XJ45-F1
#
_entry.id   AF-A0AAD6XJ45-F1
#
_cell.length_a   1.000
_cell.length_b   1.000
_cell.length_c   1.000
_cell.angle_alpha   90.00
_cell.angle_beta   90.00
_cell.angle_gamma   90.00
#
_symmetry.space_group_name_H-M   'P 1'
#
loop_
_entity.id
_entity.type
_entity.pdbx_description
1 polymer ?
#
loop_
_entity_poly.entity_id
_entity_poly.type
_entity_poly.pdbx_seq_one_letter_code
_entity_poly.pdbx_strand_id
1 'polypeptide(L)'
;DQRTARSIGDIYAFNAAWMLQAAQPYPEDTWSESQGSFEEGRFLLYSVSDNDYIILDSQRDTELTIPKEFLRNPDFMPALWYAQEILEEKGLDPNDALSVERYL
;
A
#
# COMPACT_ATOMS: atom_id res chain seq x y z
N ASP A 1 -9.39 -28.26 3.85
CA ASP A 1 -8.71 -27.91 5.10
C ASP A 1 -7.23 -27.69 4.77
N GLN A 2 -6.85 -26.45 4.46
CA GLN A 2 -5.45 -26.10 4.15
C GLN A 2 -5.08 -24.88 4.97
N ARG A 3 -4.55 -25.14 6.16
CA ARG A 3 -3.80 -24.16 6.93
C ARG A 3 -2.41 -24.08 6.31
N THR A 4 -2.26 -23.26 5.28
CA THR A 4 -0.93 -22.85 4.80
C THR A 4 -0.23 -22.14 5.96
N ALA A 5 0.99 -22.57 6.24
CA ALA A 5 1.73 -22.24 7.45
C ALA A 5 1.65 -20.75 7.79
N ARG A 6 0.93 -20.40 8.87
CA ARG A 6 1.15 -19.14 9.57
C ARG A 6 2.48 -19.28 10.29
N SER A 7 3.59 -18.96 9.62
CA SER A 7 4.83 -18.69 10.33
C SER A 7 4.70 -17.32 10.99
N ILE A 8 5.22 -17.20 12.21
CA ILE A 8 5.75 -15.93 12.67
C ILE A 8 6.69 -15.43 11.55
N GLY A 9 6.38 -14.35 10.83
CA GLY A 9 7.28 -13.81 9.80
C GLY A 9 6.98 -14.22 8.35
N ASP A 10 5.99 -13.58 7.74
CA ASP A 10 6.04 -13.28 6.31
C ASP A 10 6.73 -11.91 6.15
N ILE A 11 8.05 -11.95 5.96
CA ILE A 11 8.89 -10.75 5.90
C ILE A 11 8.55 -9.86 4.69
N TYR A 12 8.02 -10.44 3.61
CA TYR A 12 7.65 -9.68 2.42
C TYR A 12 6.38 -8.87 2.68
N ALA A 13 5.34 -9.52 3.22
CA ALA A 13 4.11 -8.82 3.61
C ALA A 13 4.37 -7.75 4.68
N PHE A 14 5.17 -8.07 5.69
CA PHE A 14 5.55 -7.13 6.75
C PHE A 14 6.32 -5.92 6.21
N ASN A 15 7.38 -6.15 5.42
CA ASN A 15 8.20 -5.06 4.87
C ASN A 15 7.37 -4.19 3.91
N ALA A 16 6.54 -4.79 3.07
CA ALA A 16 5.66 -4.03 2.18
C ALA A 16 4.67 -3.17 2.97
N ALA A 17 4.00 -3.72 4.00
CA ALA A 17 3.10 -2.93 4.86
C ALA A 17 3.84 -1.76 5.54
N TRP A 18 5.05 -2.02 6.03
CA TRP A 18 5.88 -0.99 6.66
C TRP A 18 6.32 0.10 5.67
N MET A 19 6.74 -0.27 4.46
CA MET A 19 7.05 0.68 3.38
C MET A 19 5.82 1.50 3.00
N LEU A 20 4.65 0.86 2.92
CA LEU A 20 3.41 1.56 2.60
C LEU A 20 3.07 2.59 3.68
N GLN A 21 3.16 2.20 4.94
CA GLN A 21 2.93 3.06 6.10
C GLN A 21 3.88 4.28 6.10
N ALA A 22 5.17 4.05 5.83
CA ALA A 22 6.20 5.08 5.87
C ALA A 22 6.15 6.08 4.70
N ALA A 23 5.57 5.68 3.57
CA ALA A 23 5.48 6.50 2.36
C ALA A 23 4.20 7.34 2.26
N GLN A 24 3.34 7.32 3.28
CA GLN A 24 2.21 8.22 3.35
C GLN A 24 2.67 9.70 3.33
N PRO A 25 1.89 10.62 2.72
CA PRO A 25 0.58 10.40 2.12
C PRO A 25 0.63 9.81 0.71
N TYR A 26 -0.43 9.08 0.36
CA TYR A 26 -0.77 8.68 -1.00
C TYR A 26 -1.69 9.71 -1.68
N PRO A 27 -1.84 9.65 -3.02
CA PRO A 27 -2.82 10.47 -3.71
C PRO A 27 -4.21 10.35 -3.07
N GLU A 28 -4.92 11.48 -2.99
CA GLU A 28 -6.20 11.65 -2.30
C GLU A 28 -6.17 11.56 -0.75
N ASP A 29 -5.04 11.23 -0.13
CA ASP A 29 -4.97 11.32 1.32
C ASP A 29 -5.12 12.78 1.77
N THR A 30 -6.13 13.02 2.60
CA THR A 30 -6.33 14.30 3.27
C THR A 30 -5.55 14.31 4.56
N TRP A 31 -4.69 15.32 4.75
CA TRP A 31 -4.08 15.57 6.05
C TRP A 31 -5.18 15.85 7.09
N SER A 32 -5.26 15.02 8.11
CA SER A 32 -6.14 15.27 9.25
C SER A 32 -5.36 16.00 10.34
N GLU A 33 -5.59 17.31 10.48
CA GLU A 33 -5.00 18.13 11.55
C GLU A 33 -5.29 17.56 12.95
N SER A 34 -6.39 16.81 13.13
CA SER A 34 -6.76 16.23 14.41
C SER A 34 -5.94 15.00 14.81
N GLN A 35 -5.26 14.35 13.85
CA GLN A 35 -4.44 13.16 14.12
C GLN A 35 -2.97 13.50 14.37
N GLY A 36 -2.48 14.66 13.89
CA GLY A 36 -1.08 15.07 14.03
C GLY A 36 -0.05 14.16 13.33
N SER A 37 -0.50 13.05 12.76
CA SER A 37 0.26 12.07 11.98
C SER A 37 -0.68 11.28 11.06
N PHE A 38 -0.11 10.56 10.09
CA PHE A 38 -0.85 9.55 9.33
C PHE A 38 -1.26 8.36 10.21
N GLU A 39 -2.34 7.66 9.84
CA GLU A 39 -2.93 6.58 10.63
C GLU A 39 -1.95 5.41 10.78
N GLU A 40 -1.51 5.13 12.02
CA GLU A 40 -0.66 3.98 12.32
C GLU A 40 -1.42 2.67 12.09
N GLY A 41 -0.83 1.76 11.29
CA GLY A 41 -1.44 0.46 11.02
C GLY A 41 -2.50 0.47 9.92
N ARG A 42 -2.52 1.51 9.07
CA ARG A 42 -3.43 1.63 7.92
C ARG A 42 -3.37 0.43 6.98
N PHE A 43 -2.15 -0.07 6.76
CA PHE A 43 -1.89 -1.13 5.79
C PHE A 43 -1.74 -2.49 6.45
N LEU A 44 -2.53 -3.45 5.99
CA LEU A 44 -2.36 -4.86 6.32
C LEU A 44 -2.17 -5.65 5.03
N LEU A 45 -1.13 -6.47 4.99
CA LEU A 45 -0.88 -7.39 3.89
C LEU A 45 -0.99 -8.84 4.38
N TYR A 46 -1.70 -9.68 3.62
CA TYR A 46 -1.76 -11.11 3.89
C TYR A 46 -1.85 -11.93 2.61
N SER A 47 -1.28 -13.13 2.67
CA SER A 47 -1.31 -14.09 1.57
C SER A 47 -2.71 -14.67 1.41
N VAL A 48 -3.24 -14.67 0.20
CA VAL A 48 -4.53 -15.32 -0.13
C VAL A 48 -4.38 -16.56 -0.98
N SER A 49 -3.26 -16.70 -1.68
CA SER A 49 -2.93 -17.86 -2.51
C SER A 49 -1.43 -18.14 -2.48
N ASP A 50 -0.97 -19.13 -3.23
CA ASP A 50 0.47 -19.35 -3.43
C ASP A 50 1.13 -18.23 -4.25
N ASN A 51 0.35 -17.47 -5.00
CA ASN A 51 0.83 -16.49 -5.98
C ASN A 51 0.53 -15.05 -5.61
N ASP A 52 -0.41 -14.79 -4.69
CA ASP A 52 -0.93 -13.44 -4.47
C ASP A 52 -0.97 -13.05 -2.98
N TYR A 53 -0.75 -11.76 -2.75
CA TYR A 53 -1.09 -11.04 -1.53
C TYR A 53 -2.30 -10.13 -1.77
N ILE A 54 -3.05 -9.87 -0.71
CA ILE A 54 -3.98 -8.75 -0.63
C ILE A 54 -3.36 -7.66 0.24
N ILE A 55 -3.45 -6.42 -0.24
CA ILE A 55 -3.21 -5.19 0.51
C ILE A 55 -4.58 -4.65 0.93
N LEU A 56 -4.80 -4.54 2.23
CA LEU A 56 -5.91 -3.77 2.79
C LEU A 56 -5.42 -2.37 3.14
N ASP A 57 -6.18 -1.38 2.69
CA ASP A 57 -6.07 0.00 3.15
C ASP A 57 -7.32 0.36 3.96
N SER A 58 -7.17 0.46 5.29
CA SER A 58 -8.28 0.78 6.20
C SER A 58 -8.81 2.20 6.04
N GLN A 59 -8.01 3.13 5.52
CA GLN A 59 -8.41 4.52 5.35
C GLN A 59 -9.28 4.68 4.09
N ARG A 60 -8.99 3.92 3.03
CA ARG A 60 -9.75 3.94 1.77
C ARG A 60 -10.89 2.92 1.73
N ASP A 61 -10.92 1.95 2.64
CA ASP A 61 -11.82 0.79 2.62
C ASP A 61 -11.73 0.03 1.29
N THR A 62 -10.49 -0.20 0.84
CA THR A 62 -10.18 -0.86 -0.44
C THR A 62 -9.23 -2.03 -0.26
N GLU A 63 -9.39 -3.04 -1.12
CA GLU A 63 -8.48 -4.18 -1.24
C GLU A 63 -7.81 -4.17 -2.61
N LEU A 64 -6.48 -4.29 -2.66
CA LEU A 64 -5.73 -4.47 -3.89
C LEU A 64 -4.99 -5.81 -3.89
N THR A 65 -5.00 -6.50 -5.02
CA THR A 65 -4.24 -7.74 -5.20
C THR A 65 -2.87 -7.43 -5.78
N ILE A 66 -1.82 -8.00 -5.19
CA ILE A 66 -0.45 -7.89 -5.70
C ILE A 66 0.19 -9.27 -5.83
N PRO A 67 0.82 -9.59 -6.98
CA PRO A 67 1.57 -10.84 -7.12
C PRO A 67 2.74 -10.92 -6.15
N LYS A 68 2.95 -12.09 -5.53
CA LYS A 68 4.07 -12.33 -4.59
C LYS A 68 5.43 -12.10 -5.23
N GLU A 69 5.56 -12.37 -6.52
CA GLU A 69 6.80 -12.16 -7.27
C GLU A 69 7.26 -10.70 -7.26
N PHE A 70 6.32 -9.73 -7.21
CA PHE A 70 6.67 -8.32 -7.10
C PHE A 70 7.34 -8.04 -5.76
N LEU A 71 6.76 -8.50 -4.65
CA LEU A 71 7.35 -8.30 -3.32
C LEU A 71 8.66 -9.07 -3.10
N ARG A 72 8.91 -10.13 -3.89
CA ARG A 72 10.19 -10.88 -3.88
C ARG A 72 11.28 -10.20 -4.71
N ASN A 73 10.91 -9.28 -5.59
CA ASN A 73 11.87 -8.52 -6.38
C ASN A 73 12.43 -7.35 -5.55
N PRO A 74 13.74 -7.31 -5.25
CA PRO A 74 14.33 -6.24 -4.46
C PRO A 74 14.29 -4.85 -5.13
N ASP A 75 14.13 -4.79 -6.45
CA ASP A 75 14.02 -3.54 -7.21
C ASP A 75 12.58 -3.01 -7.28
N PHE A 76 11.61 -3.81 -6.81
CA PHE A 76 10.22 -3.39 -6.77
C PHE A 76 9.98 -2.41 -5.63
N MET A 77 9.21 -1.35 -5.89
CA MET A 77 8.89 -0.29 -4.94
C MET A 77 7.39 -0.34 -4.57
N PRO A 78 6.98 -1.01 -3.48
CA PRO A 78 5.57 -1.22 -3.14
C PRO A 78 4.77 0.08 -3.02
N ALA A 79 5.35 1.11 -2.40
CA ALA A 79 4.71 2.40 -2.24
C ALA A 79 4.47 3.13 -3.56
N LEU A 80 5.44 3.11 -4.48
CA LEU A 80 5.28 3.76 -5.78
C LEU A 80 4.20 3.04 -6.62
N TRP A 81 4.26 1.71 -6.65
CA TRP A 81 3.25 0.91 -7.33
C TRP A 81 1.85 1.17 -6.75
N TYR A 82 1.71 1.18 -5.42
CA TYR A 82 0.42 1.44 -4.78
C TYR A 82 -0.12 2.84 -5.10
N ALA A 83 0.73 3.86 -5.12
CA ALA A 83 0.34 5.21 -5.55
C ALA A 83 -0.14 5.23 -7.01
N GLN A 84 0.50 4.46 -7.90
CA GLN A 84 0.09 4.34 -9.31
C GLN A 84 -1.27 3.65 -9.44
N GLU A 85 -1.52 2.57 -8.71
CA GLU A 85 -2.82 1.90 -8.70
C GLU A 85 -3.95 2.85 -8.26
N ILE A 86 -3.70 3.71 -7.27
CA ILE A 86 -4.66 4.74 -6.87
C ILE A 86 -4.96 5.71 -8.02
N LEU A 87 -3.93 6.19 -8.70
CA LEU A 87 -4.10 7.13 -9.81
C LEU A 87 -4.85 6.49 -10.97
N GLU A 88 -4.52 5.25 -11.31
CA GLU A 88 -5.21 4.47 -12.35
C GLU A 88 -6.68 4.22 -12.01
N GLU A 89 -6.98 3.80 -10.77
CA GLU A 89 -8.35 3.60 -10.26
C GLU A 89 -9.21 4.88 -10.41
N LYS A 90 -8.59 6.04 -10.24
CA LYS A 90 -9.26 7.35 -10.33
C LYS A 90 -9.19 7.99 -11.72
N GLY A 91 -8.45 7.40 -12.66
CA GLY A 91 -8.20 8.00 -13.98
C GLY A 91 -7.46 9.34 -13.89
N LEU A 92 -6.60 9.51 -12.89
CA LEU A 92 -5.79 10.71 -12.69
C LEU A 92 -4.45 10.58 -13.40
N ASP A 93 -3.99 11.66 -14.04
CA ASP A 93 -2.62 11.71 -14.56
C ASP A 93 -1.64 11.87 -13.38
N PRO A 94 -0.55 11.08 -13.31
CA PRO A 94 0.50 11.28 -12.31
C PRO A 94 1.07 12.71 -12.26
N ASN A 95 1.02 13.45 -13.37
CA ASN A 95 1.44 14.84 -13.45
C ASN A 95 0.39 15.81 -12.84
N ASP A 96 -0.88 15.43 -12.80
CA ASP A 96 -1.94 16.21 -12.16
C ASP A 96 -1.88 16.07 -10.63
N ALA A 97 -1.51 14.88 -10.11
CA ALA A 97 -1.38 14.64 -8.67
C ALA A 97 -0.12 15.30 -8.06
N LEU A 98 0.89 15.59 -8.88
CA LEU A 98 2.12 16.29 -8.50
C LEU A 98 2.06 17.81 -8.74
N SER A 99 0.89 18.37 -9.08
CA SER A 99 0.75 19.82 -9.22
C SER A 99 1.03 20.49 -7.86
N VAL A 100 2.22 21.11 -7.82
CA VAL A 100 3.05 21.67 -6.75
C VAL A 100 2.36 22.60 -5.73
N GLU A 101 1.05 22.86 -5.83
CA GLU A 101 0.35 23.80 -4.94
C GLU A 101 -0.05 23.24 -3.56
N ARG A 102 0.07 21.93 -3.31
CA ARG A 102 -0.37 21.33 -2.04
C ARG A 102 0.70 21.26 -0.94
N TYR A 103 1.92 21.73 -1.20
CA TYR A 103 3.06 21.69 -0.27
C TYR A 103 3.76 23.06 -0.07
N LEU A 104 3.11 24.17 -0.41
CA LEU A 104 3.55 25.53 -0.04
C LEU A 104 2.60 26.16 0.98
#